data_AF-A0A0F2NUD3-F1
#
_entry.id   AF-A0A0F2NUD3-F1
#
_cell.length_a   1.000
_cell.length_b   1.000
_cell.length_c   1.000
_cell.angle_alpha   90.00
_cell.angle_beta   90.00
_cell.angle_gamma   90.00
#
_symmetry.space_group_name_H-M   'P 1'
#
loop_
_entity.id
_entity.type
_entity.pdbx_description
1 polymer ?
#
loop_
_entity_poly.entity_id
_entity_poly.type
_entity_poly.pdbx_seq_one_letter_code
_entity_poly.pdbx_strand_id
1 'polypeptide(L)'
;MVELLKKYKLTIFILGAVLSIIIGGKDTNFLGLIDLSGKQILESIERGKLLPHEVELTEKQYQEVLKLINKKPEKYTPKQKALVSELSGEEILEKQKKENINPHTIWLNFNQHNQIKKLIDNEPEKYTEDQKILIKEPSVETILLEVGLGKRPPSSVHLNEEQKKEIKKIIESNPNHYNDLQKELISNSNK
;
A
#
# COMPACT_ATOMS: atom_id res chain seq x y z
N MET A 1 -9.45 -17.10 -51.14
CA MET A 1 -9.92 -16.72 -49.78
C MET A 1 -9.96 -17.88 -48.77
N VAL A 2 -10.21 -19.13 -49.19
CA VAL A 2 -10.33 -20.27 -48.26
C VAL A 2 -8.98 -20.79 -47.72
N GLU A 3 -7.86 -20.55 -48.41
CA GLU A 3 -6.53 -21.03 -47.98
C GLU A 3 -5.87 -20.17 -46.88
N LEU A 4 -6.18 -18.87 -46.81
CA LEU A 4 -5.67 -18.01 -45.73
C LEU A 4 -6.22 -18.46 -44.36
N LEU A 5 -7.47 -18.91 -44.28
CA LEU A 5 -8.09 -19.37 -43.04
C LEU A 5 -7.46 -20.65 -42.47
N LYS A 6 -6.80 -21.48 -43.27
CA LYS A 6 -6.08 -22.66 -42.76
C LYS A 6 -4.75 -22.30 -42.11
N LYS A 7 -4.06 -21.27 -42.60
CA LYS A 7 -2.72 -20.86 -42.11
C LYS A 7 -2.79 -20.15 -40.75
N TYR A 8 -3.91 -19.50 -40.44
CA TYR A 8 -4.09 -18.75 -39.19
C TYR A 8 -4.99 -19.45 -38.16
N LYS A 9 -5.46 -20.68 -38.41
CA LYS A 9 -6.28 -21.43 -37.42
C LYS A 9 -5.54 -21.64 -36.10
N LEU A 10 -4.23 -21.94 -36.16
CA LEU A 10 -3.42 -22.12 -34.95
C LEU A 10 -3.20 -20.77 -34.23
N THR A 11 -2.97 -19.69 -34.98
CA THR A 11 -2.75 -18.35 -34.42
C THR A 11 -4.04 -17.74 -33.84
N ILE A 12 -5.20 -18.02 -34.43
CA ILE A 12 -6.51 -17.62 -33.90
C ILE A 12 -6.89 -18.47 -32.69
N PHE A 13 -6.49 -19.74 -32.63
CA PHE A 13 -6.68 -20.57 -31.43
C PHE A 13 -5.76 -20.14 -30.28
N ILE A 14 -4.52 -19.71 -30.58
CA ILE A 14 -3.61 -19.14 -29.58
C ILE A 14 -4.11 -17.76 -29.11
N LEU A 15 -4.62 -16.91 -30.01
CA LEU A 15 -5.25 -15.65 -29.59
C LEU A 15 -6.54 -15.90 -28.78
N GLY A 16 -7.32 -16.92 -29.15
CA GLY A 16 -8.51 -17.35 -28.41
C GLY A 16 -8.19 -17.93 -27.04
N ALA A 17 -7.07 -18.65 -26.88
CA ALA A 17 -6.57 -19.11 -25.58
C ALA A 17 -6.03 -17.95 -24.74
N VAL A 18 -5.33 -16.98 -25.36
CA VAL A 18 -4.83 -15.77 -24.67
C VAL A 18 -5.99 -14.85 -24.25
N LEU A 19 -7.11 -14.82 -24.99
CA LEU A 19 -8.33 -14.07 -24.64
C LEU A 19 -9.31 -14.84 -23.75
N SER A 20 -9.30 -16.17 -23.73
CA SER A 20 -10.09 -16.95 -22.76
C SER A 20 -9.39 -17.09 -21.40
N ILE A 21 -8.09 -16.80 -21.32
CA ILE A 21 -7.40 -16.48 -20.06
C ILE A 21 -7.91 -15.16 -19.45
N ILE A 22 -8.60 -14.30 -20.21
CA ILE A 22 -9.11 -13.00 -19.73
C ILE A 22 -10.49 -13.09 -19.06
N ILE A 23 -11.20 -14.23 -19.10
CA ILE A 23 -12.56 -14.33 -18.49
C ILE A 23 -12.73 -15.50 -17.50
N GLY A 24 -11.72 -16.35 -17.30
CA GLY A 24 -11.88 -17.57 -16.50
C GLY A 24 -10.77 -17.83 -15.49
N GLY A 25 -10.73 -17.08 -14.40
CA GLY A 25 -9.84 -17.41 -13.28
C GLY A 25 -9.91 -16.39 -12.16
N LYS A 26 -10.65 -16.73 -11.11
CA LYS A 26 -10.56 -16.10 -9.79
C LYS A 26 -9.09 -15.94 -9.41
N ASP A 27 -8.65 -14.71 -9.16
CA ASP A 27 -7.46 -14.29 -8.36
C ASP A 27 -6.88 -12.97 -8.90
N THR A 28 -7.72 -11.94 -9.09
CA THR A 28 -7.27 -10.56 -9.38
C THR A 28 -7.66 -9.65 -8.23
N ASN A 29 -6.67 -9.03 -7.57
CA ASN A 29 -6.91 -7.96 -6.61
C ASN A 29 -7.46 -6.70 -7.31
N PHE A 30 -8.13 -5.82 -6.54
CA PHE A 30 -8.92 -4.65 -6.96
C PHE A 30 -8.27 -3.71 -8.00
N LEU A 31 -6.95 -3.79 -8.23
CA LEU A 31 -6.18 -2.89 -9.11
C LEU A 31 -5.58 -3.57 -10.36
N GLY A 32 -5.88 -4.83 -10.68
CA GLY A 32 -5.41 -5.47 -11.91
C GLY A 32 -3.87 -5.62 -12.03
N LEU A 33 -3.16 -5.57 -10.89
CA LEU A 33 -1.72 -5.76 -10.81
C LEU A 33 -1.38 -7.25 -10.69
N ILE A 34 -0.23 -7.65 -11.25
CA ILE A 34 0.39 -8.96 -11.05
C ILE A 34 0.42 -9.25 -9.55
N ASP A 35 -0.21 -10.35 -9.12
CA ASP A 35 -0.30 -10.72 -7.71
C ASP A 35 1.11 -10.95 -7.15
N LEU A 36 1.59 -10.02 -6.31
CA LEU A 36 2.92 -10.12 -5.72
C LEU A 36 2.95 -11.31 -4.77
N SER A 37 3.98 -12.14 -4.88
CA SER A 37 4.23 -13.19 -3.86
C SER A 37 4.52 -12.56 -2.50
N GLY A 38 4.31 -13.32 -1.42
CA GLY A 38 4.61 -12.85 -0.06
C GLY A 38 6.06 -12.37 0.10
N LYS A 39 7.00 -12.99 -0.62
CA LYS A 39 8.41 -12.55 -0.66
C LYS A 39 8.58 -11.17 -1.30
N GLN A 40 7.92 -10.92 -2.43
CA GLN A 40 8.00 -9.63 -3.14
C GLN A 40 7.36 -8.50 -2.32
N ILE A 41 6.27 -8.80 -1.61
CA ILE A 41 5.66 -7.86 -0.66
C ILE A 41 6.67 -7.49 0.43
N LEU A 42 7.27 -8.49 1.09
CA LEU A 42 8.28 -8.27 2.15
C LEU A 42 9.47 -7.45 1.65
N GLU A 43 10.00 -7.72 0.45
CA GLU A 43 11.07 -6.93 -0.16
C GLU A 43 10.65 -5.49 -0.48
N SER A 44 9.39 -5.28 -0.87
CA SER A 44 8.87 -3.95 -1.19
C SER A 44 8.69 -3.09 0.07
N ILE A 45 8.20 -3.69 1.16
CA ILE A 45 8.16 -3.05 2.50
C ILE A 45 9.59 -2.72 2.97
N GLU A 46 10.54 -3.62 2.76
CA GLU A 46 11.93 -3.40 3.17
C GLU A 46 12.55 -2.20 2.45
N ARG A 47 12.30 -2.09 1.15
CA ARG A 47 12.76 -0.99 0.30
C ARG A 47 11.96 0.30 0.47
N GLY A 48 10.94 0.33 1.33
CA GLY A 48 10.07 1.49 1.52
C GLY A 48 9.18 1.81 0.32
N LYS A 49 9.00 0.85 -0.60
CA LYS A 49 8.10 1.00 -1.75
C LYS A 49 6.63 0.79 -1.39
N LEU A 50 6.37 0.09 -0.29
CA LEU A 50 5.06 -0.13 0.28
C LEU A 50 5.12 0.17 1.78
N LEU A 51 4.03 0.65 2.36
CA LEU A 51 3.83 0.71 3.81
C LEU A 51 2.91 -0.45 4.27
N PRO A 52 3.15 -1.06 5.43
CA PRO A 52 2.36 -2.22 5.87
C PRO A 52 0.86 -1.94 5.99
N HIS A 53 0.47 -0.71 6.34
CA HIS A 53 -0.93 -0.30 6.46
C HIS A 53 -1.60 0.03 5.11
N GLU A 54 -0.84 0.10 4.02
CA GLU A 54 -1.36 0.33 2.66
C GLU A 54 -1.59 -1.00 1.91
N VAL A 55 -1.22 -2.15 2.50
CA VAL A 55 -1.26 -3.45 1.85
C VAL A 55 -2.33 -4.34 2.47
N GLU A 56 -3.43 -4.53 1.74
CA GLU A 56 -4.41 -5.58 2.05
C GLU A 56 -3.93 -6.91 1.46
N LEU A 57 -3.55 -7.85 2.34
CA LEU A 57 -3.10 -9.18 1.93
C LEU A 57 -4.29 -10.07 1.61
N THR A 58 -4.21 -10.83 0.52
CA THR A 58 -5.08 -12.00 0.34
C THR A 58 -4.72 -13.09 1.36
N GLU A 59 -5.63 -14.02 1.61
CA GLU A 59 -5.37 -15.16 2.50
C GLU A 59 -4.10 -15.93 2.09
N LYS A 60 -3.93 -16.17 0.80
CA LYS A 60 -2.74 -16.85 0.27
C LYS A 60 -1.46 -16.05 0.58
N GLN A 61 -1.47 -14.74 0.35
CA GLN A 61 -0.32 -13.87 0.65
C GLN A 61 -0.03 -13.83 2.15
N TYR A 62 -1.05 -13.74 2.99
CA TYR A 62 -0.92 -13.80 4.45
C TYR A 62 -0.20 -15.09 4.88
N GLN A 63 -0.66 -16.25 4.41
CA GLN A 63 -0.05 -17.54 4.75
C GLN A 63 1.40 -17.64 4.25
N GLU A 64 1.70 -17.13 3.06
CA GLU A 64 3.07 -17.07 2.53
C GLU A 64 3.97 -16.19 3.40
N VAL A 65 3.54 -14.97 3.72
CA VAL A 65 4.28 -14.01 4.55
C VAL A 65 4.51 -14.57 5.95
N LEU A 66 3.46 -15.13 6.57
CA LEU A 66 3.52 -15.74 7.91
C LEU A 66 4.53 -16.89 7.94
N LYS A 67 4.47 -17.78 6.94
CA LYS A 67 5.42 -18.91 6.82
C LYS A 67 6.86 -18.44 6.65
N LEU A 68 7.08 -17.39 5.85
CA LEU A 68 8.42 -16.82 5.64
C LEU A 68 8.98 -16.23 6.93
N ILE A 69 8.19 -15.43 7.64
CA ILE A 69 8.58 -14.80 8.91
C ILE A 69 8.86 -15.86 9.97
N ASN A 70 7.95 -16.83 10.16
CA ASN A 70 8.12 -17.88 11.18
C ASN A 70 9.34 -18.77 10.92
N LYS A 71 9.73 -18.95 9.65
CA LYS A 71 10.90 -19.75 9.29
C LYS A 71 12.22 -19.10 9.70
N LYS A 72 12.33 -17.77 9.64
CA LYS A 72 13.56 -16.99 9.93
C LYS A 72 13.22 -15.60 10.50
N PRO A 73 12.64 -15.52 11.70
CA PRO A 73 12.09 -14.28 12.24
C PRO A 73 13.14 -13.17 12.41
N GLU A 74 14.40 -13.52 12.63
CA GLU A 74 15.53 -12.60 12.75
C GLU A 74 15.86 -11.84 11.47
N LYS A 75 15.41 -12.32 10.30
CA LYS A 75 15.65 -11.68 9.01
C LYS A 75 14.67 -10.57 8.65
N TYR A 76 13.60 -10.42 9.43
CA TYR A 76 12.50 -9.52 9.10
C TYR A 76 12.41 -8.36 10.10
N THR A 77 12.26 -7.17 9.55
CA THR A 77 12.13 -5.92 10.31
C THR A 77 10.76 -5.82 10.99
N PRO A 78 10.61 -4.98 12.04
CA PRO A 78 9.32 -4.78 12.70
C PRO A 78 8.19 -4.38 11.73
N LYS A 79 8.48 -3.52 10.75
CA LYS A 79 7.53 -3.13 9.68
C LYS A 79 7.05 -4.33 8.86
N GLN A 80 7.93 -5.28 8.54
CA GLN A 80 7.56 -6.49 7.81
C GLN A 80 6.73 -7.44 8.68
N LYS A 81 7.07 -7.56 9.96
CA LYS A 81 6.34 -8.39 10.93
C LYS A 81 4.93 -7.88 11.20
N ALA A 82 4.70 -6.57 11.10
CA ALA A 82 3.38 -5.98 11.27
C ALA A 82 2.32 -6.56 10.33
N LEU A 83 2.71 -6.95 9.10
CA LEU A 83 1.82 -7.54 8.09
C LEU A 83 1.02 -8.74 8.60
N VAL A 84 1.58 -9.50 9.55
CA VAL A 84 0.98 -10.72 10.10
C VAL A 84 0.70 -10.62 11.60
N SER A 85 0.66 -9.41 12.15
CA SER A 85 0.23 -9.17 13.52
C SER A 85 -1.27 -9.45 13.66
N GLU A 86 -1.63 -10.27 14.63
CA GLU A 86 -3.03 -10.67 14.91
C GLU A 86 -3.73 -9.74 15.92
N LEU A 87 -3.01 -8.77 16.50
CA LEU A 87 -3.60 -7.83 17.45
C LEU A 87 -4.72 -7.01 16.78
N SER A 88 -5.81 -6.78 17.50
CA SER A 88 -6.86 -5.85 17.08
C SER A 88 -6.42 -4.39 17.25
N GLY A 89 -7.13 -3.47 16.59
CA GLY A 89 -6.94 -2.03 16.77
C GLY A 89 -7.11 -1.59 18.23
N GLU A 90 -8.13 -2.12 18.92
CA GLU A 90 -8.38 -1.87 20.35
C GLU A 90 -7.21 -2.34 21.21
N GLU A 91 -6.71 -3.57 20.99
CA GLU A 91 -5.59 -4.12 21.75
C GLU A 91 -4.31 -3.29 21.57
N ILE A 92 -4.06 -2.78 20.36
CA ILE A 92 -2.92 -1.89 20.09
C ILE A 92 -3.07 -0.57 20.85
N LEU A 93 -4.26 0.04 20.83
CA LEU A 93 -4.52 1.30 21.53
C LEU A 93 -4.39 1.15 23.05
N GLU A 94 -4.91 0.05 23.60
CA GLU A 94 -4.79 -0.26 25.04
C GLU A 94 -3.33 -0.51 25.43
N LYS A 95 -2.60 -1.30 24.64
CA LYS A 95 -1.20 -1.61 24.89
C LYS A 95 -0.33 -0.36 24.81
N GLN A 96 -0.52 0.48 23.79
CA GLN A 96 0.19 1.74 23.63
C GLN A 96 0.03 2.63 24.87
N LYS A 97 -1.20 2.79 25.36
CA LYS A 97 -1.52 3.60 26.53
C LYS A 97 -0.93 3.01 27.81
N LYS A 98 -1.09 1.70 28.02
CA LYS A 98 -0.65 1.00 29.24
C LYS A 98 0.87 0.98 29.38
N GLU A 99 1.57 0.78 28.27
CA GLU A 99 3.04 0.65 28.24
C GLU A 99 3.75 1.96 27.87
N ASN A 100 3.00 3.04 27.63
CA ASN A 100 3.52 4.35 27.20
C ASN A 100 4.45 4.25 25.98
N ILE A 101 4.03 3.49 24.98
CA ILE A 101 4.81 3.23 23.77
C ILE A 101 4.77 4.47 22.87
N ASN A 102 5.93 4.87 22.35
CA ASN A 102 6.01 5.94 21.36
C ASN A 102 5.23 5.55 20.09
N PRO A 103 4.21 6.31 19.67
CA PRO A 103 3.34 5.94 18.54
C PRO A 103 4.11 5.82 17.21
N HIS A 104 5.22 6.54 17.03
CA HIS A 104 6.05 6.45 15.82
C HIS A 104 6.82 5.13 15.68
N THR A 105 6.82 4.29 16.73
CA THR A 105 7.46 2.97 16.70
C THR A 105 6.50 1.83 16.39
N ILE A 106 5.19 2.13 16.38
CA ILE A 106 4.13 1.14 16.13
C ILE A 106 3.87 1.06 14.63
N TRP A 107 4.02 -0.15 14.08
CA TRP A 107 3.68 -0.45 12.70
C TRP A 107 2.36 -1.20 12.66
N LEU A 108 1.40 -0.66 11.90
CA LEU A 108 0.08 -1.24 11.71
C LEU A 108 0.01 -1.95 10.36
N ASN A 109 -0.70 -3.08 10.30
CA ASN A 109 -1.20 -3.59 9.02
C ASN A 109 -2.48 -2.86 8.59
N PHE A 110 -2.95 -3.17 7.37
CA PHE A 110 -4.13 -2.54 6.77
C PHE A 110 -5.38 -2.64 7.66
N ASN A 111 -5.66 -3.83 8.20
CA ASN A 111 -6.84 -4.07 9.03
C ASN A 111 -6.78 -3.28 10.34
N GLN A 112 -5.62 -3.28 11.01
CA GLN A 112 -5.40 -2.54 12.26
C GLN A 112 -5.55 -1.03 12.06
N HIS A 113 -4.94 -0.49 11.00
CA HIS A 113 -5.07 0.93 10.66
C HIS A 113 -6.54 1.32 10.47
N ASN A 114 -7.30 0.54 9.71
CA ASN A 114 -8.71 0.80 9.46
C ASN A 114 -9.59 0.64 10.71
N GLN A 115 -9.29 -0.31 11.59
CA GLN A 115 -9.99 -0.47 12.87
C GLN A 115 -9.75 0.73 13.77
N ILE A 116 -8.48 1.11 13.99
CA ILE A 116 -8.12 2.27 14.82
C ILE A 116 -8.73 3.55 14.25
N LYS A 117 -8.68 3.73 12.92
CA LYS A 117 -9.30 4.87 12.26
C LYS A 117 -10.79 4.96 12.58
N LYS A 118 -11.54 3.86 12.42
CA LYS A 118 -12.97 3.82 12.74
C LYS A 118 -13.24 4.11 14.21
N LEU A 119 -12.44 3.55 15.12
CA LEU A 119 -12.58 3.78 16.55
C LEU A 119 -12.43 5.26 16.89
N ILE A 120 -11.38 5.90 16.36
CA ILE A 120 -11.09 7.31 16.61
C ILE A 120 -12.11 8.23 15.93
N ASP A 121 -12.52 7.93 14.70
CA ASP A 121 -13.53 8.72 13.98
C ASP A 121 -14.90 8.68 14.70
N ASN A 122 -15.25 7.55 15.32
CA ASN A 122 -16.52 7.39 16.04
C ASN A 122 -16.53 8.04 17.44
N GLU A 123 -15.41 7.97 18.17
CA GLU A 123 -15.28 8.45 19.56
C GLU A 123 -13.98 9.26 19.77
N PRO A 124 -13.78 10.39 19.06
CA PRO A 124 -12.48 11.08 19.02
C PRO A 124 -12.00 11.61 20.38
N GLU A 125 -12.93 11.93 21.28
CA GLU A 125 -12.65 12.45 22.63
C GLU A 125 -12.10 11.37 23.58
N LYS A 126 -12.30 10.08 23.26
CA LYS A 126 -11.84 8.94 24.08
C LYS A 126 -10.34 8.67 23.93
N TYR A 127 -9.76 9.08 22.80
CA TYR A 127 -8.40 8.74 22.43
C TYR A 127 -7.46 9.95 22.60
N THR A 128 -6.26 9.65 23.07
CA THR A 128 -5.20 10.66 23.26
C THR A 128 -4.61 11.12 21.93
N GLU A 129 -3.92 12.26 21.92
CA GLU A 129 -3.22 12.74 20.72
C GLU A 129 -2.16 11.72 20.23
N ASP A 130 -1.45 11.05 21.14
CA ASP A 130 -0.50 9.99 20.78
C ASP A 130 -1.17 8.82 20.06
N GLN A 131 -2.38 8.45 20.48
CA GLN A 131 -3.16 7.40 19.81
C GLN A 131 -3.66 7.87 18.44
N LYS A 132 -4.04 9.15 18.30
CA LYS A 132 -4.42 9.75 17.02
C LYS A 132 -3.27 9.81 16.03
N ILE A 133 -2.02 9.94 16.50
CA ILE A 133 -0.83 9.90 15.64
C ILE A 133 -0.72 8.57 14.88
N LEU A 134 -1.21 7.45 15.43
CA LEU A 134 -1.10 6.12 14.79
C LEU A 134 -1.78 6.01 13.43
N ILE A 135 -2.81 6.82 13.20
CA ILE A 135 -3.59 6.87 11.95
C ILE A 135 -3.45 8.21 11.23
N LYS A 136 -2.58 9.08 11.75
CA LYS A 136 -2.44 10.42 11.20
C LYS A 136 -1.75 10.30 9.85
N GLU A 137 -2.51 10.61 8.80
CA GLU A 137 -1.96 10.67 7.47
C GLU A 137 -0.91 11.80 7.39
N PRO A 138 0.20 11.59 6.66
CA PRO A 138 1.20 12.63 6.48
C PRO A 138 0.58 13.82 5.75
N SER A 139 0.97 15.03 6.17
CA SER A 139 0.54 16.25 5.48
C SER A 139 1.12 16.29 4.06
N VAL A 140 0.49 17.07 3.19
CA VAL A 140 0.97 17.28 1.82
C VAL A 140 2.40 17.84 1.80
N GLU A 141 2.74 18.75 2.70
CA GLU A 141 4.10 19.29 2.81
C GLU A 141 5.11 18.21 3.18
N THR A 142 4.73 17.30 4.08
CA THR A 142 5.58 16.17 4.49
C THR A 142 5.83 15.25 3.31
N ILE A 143 4.78 14.88 2.58
CA ILE A 143 4.87 14.05 1.39
C ILE A 143 5.76 14.71 0.33
N LEU A 144 5.52 15.99 0.02
CA LEU A 144 6.31 16.74 -0.95
C LEU A 144 7.77 16.80 -0.54
N LEU A 145 8.07 17.02 0.75
CA LEU A 145 9.44 17.06 1.25
C LEU A 145 10.14 15.70 1.11
N GLU A 146 9.50 14.60 1.51
CA GLU A 146 10.07 13.25 1.42
C GLU A 146 10.37 12.84 -0.02
N VAL A 147 9.44 13.14 -0.94
CA VAL A 147 9.61 12.89 -2.37
C VAL A 147 10.70 13.80 -2.95
N GLY A 148 10.72 15.07 -2.56
CA GLY A 148 11.73 16.05 -2.99
C GLY A 148 13.15 15.65 -2.60
N LEU A 149 13.31 15.03 -1.43
CA LEU A 149 14.58 14.51 -0.92
C LEU A 149 14.92 13.09 -1.43
N GLY A 150 14.06 12.48 -2.25
CA GLY A 150 14.24 11.12 -2.75
C GLY A 150 14.10 10.02 -1.68
N LYS A 151 13.53 10.34 -0.52
CA LYS A 151 13.29 9.37 0.57
C LYS A 151 12.13 8.44 0.28
N ARG A 152 11.14 8.90 -0.48
CA ARG A 152 9.97 8.13 -0.91
C ARG A 152 9.77 8.31 -2.43
N PRO A 153 9.78 7.25 -3.25
CA PRO A 153 9.54 7.40 -4.68
C PRO A 153 8.08 7.78 -4.96
N PRO A 154 7.78 8.63 -5.96
CA PRO A 154 6.43 9.09 -6.27
C PRO A 154 5.43 7.94 -6.52
N SER A 155 5.91 6.83 -7.08
CA SER A 155 5.12 5.63 -7.36
C SER A 155 4.67 4.86 -6.11
N SER A 156 5.25 5.14 -4.95
CA SER A 156 4.91 4.51 -3.65
C SER A 156 4.06 5.41 -2.75
N VAL A 157 3.74 6.62 -3.21
CA VAL A 157 2.92 7.55 -2.43
C VAL A 157 1.46 7.25 -2.76
N HIS A 158 0.73 6.75 -1.77
CA HIS A 158 -0.73 6.71 -1.85
C HIS A 158 -1.27 8.05 -1.37
N LEU A 159 -2.02 8.74 -2.25
CA LEU A 159 -2.62 10.03 -1.95
C LEU A 159 -4.13 9.85 -1.88
N ASN A 160 -4.74 10.34 -0.81
CA ASN A 160 -6.18 10.50 -0.75
C ASN A 160 -6.63 11.65 -1.70
N GLU A 161 -7.93 11.75 -1.96
CA GLU A 161 -8.47 12.75 -2.91
C GLU A 161 -8.22 14.21 -2.51
N GLU A 162 -8.16 14.50 -1.21
CA GLU A 162 -7.83 15.84 -0.71
C GLU A 162 -6.36 16.16 -0.93
N GLN A 163 -5.46 15.24 -0.58
CA GLN A 163 -4.02 15.36 -0.79
C GLN A 163 -3.69 15.51 -2.29
N LYS A 164 -4.35 14.76 -3.17
CA LYS A 164 -4.21 14.90 -4.63
C LYS A 164 -4.54 16.33 -5.10
N LYS A 165 -5.70 16.86 -4.65
CA LYS A 165 -6.13 18.22 -5.01
C LYS A 165 -5.17 19.28 -4.49
N GLU A 166 -4.72 19.12 -3.25
CA GLU A 166 -3.82 20.07 -2.60
C GLU A 166 -2.41 20.05 -3.20
N ILE A 167 -1.81 18.87 -3.43
CA ILE A 167 -0.52 18.72 -4.13
C ILE A 167 -0.58 19.38 -5.50
N LYS A 168 -1.63 19.09 -6.27
CA LYS A 168 -1.81 19.68 -7.59
C LYS A 168 -1.86 21.20 -7.50
N LYS A 169 -2.68 21.76 -6.60
CA LYS A 169 -2.80 23.21 -6.39
C LYS A 169 -1.46 23.84 -6.01
N ILE A 170 -0.73 23.25 -5.06
CA ILE A 170 0.54 23.77 -4.56
C ILE A 170 1.61 23.79 -5.67
N ILE A 171 1.77 22.69 -6.39
CA ILE A 171 2.78 22.59 -7.45
C ILE A 171 2.41 23.48 -8.65
N GLU A 172 1.15 23.49 -9.09
CA GLU A 172 0.72 24.33 -10.21
C GLU A 172 0.82 25.83 -9.90
N SER A 173 0.67 26.22 -8.63
CA SER A 173 0.85 27.61 -8.21
C SER A 173 2.31 28.06 -8.24
N ASN A 174 3.28 27.13 -8.12
CA ASN A 174 4.70 27.47 -8.09
C ASN A 174 5.62 26.37 -8.66
N PRO A 175 5.50 26.04 -9.96
CA PRO A 175 6.09 24.82 -10.54
C PRO A 175 7.62 24.78 -10.52
N ASN A 176 8.27 25.95 -10.40
CA ASN A 176 9.73 26.05 -10.37
C ASN A 176 10.33 25.70 -8.99
N HIS A 177 9.52 25.66 -7.93
CA HIS A 177 9.98 25.28 -6.59
C HIS A 177 10.01 23.76 -6.35
N TYR A 178 9.49 22.97 -7.30
CA TYR A 178 9.36 21.52 -7.17
C TYR A 178 10.17 20.79 -8.24
N ASN A 179 10.81 19.69 -7.85
CA ASN A 179 11.58 18.84 -8.76
C ASN A 179 10.68 17.85 -9.51
N ASP A 180 11.26 17.13 -10.47
CA ASP A 180 10.52 16.22 -11.35
C ASP A 180 9.81 15.10 -10.58
N LEU A 181 10.45 14.55 -9.54
CA LEU A 181 9.83 13.53 -8.68
C LEU A 181 8.58 14.08 -7.96
N GLN A 182 8.64 15.28 -7.42
CA GLN A 182 7.48 15.91 -6.78
C GLN A 182 6.37 16.17 -7.81
N LYS A 183 6.71 16.57 -9.03
CA LYS A 183 5.75 16.78 -10.13
C LYS A 183 5.09 15.48 -10.59
N GLU A 184 5.78 14.35 -10.56
CA GLU A 184 5.22 13.03 -10.89
C GLU A 184 4.03 12.64 -9.98
N LEU A 185 3.94 13.20 -8.76
CA LEU A 185 2.79 12.99 -7.88
C LEU A 185 1.47 13.46 -8.51
N ILE A 186 1.51 14.51 -9.34
CA ILE A 186 0.33 15.00 -10.08
C ILE A 186 -0.08 13.96 -11.14
N SER A 187 0.87 13.36 -11.84
CA SER A 187 0.61 12.36 -12.86
C SER A 187 0.04 11.06 -12.28
N ASN A 188 0.46 10.70 -11.07
CA ASN A 188 -0.09 9.58 -10.31
C ASN A 188 -1.45 9.89 -9.66
N SER A 189 -1.87 11.15 -9.61
CA SER A 189 -3.17 11.55 -9.05
C SER A 189 -4.36 11.23 -9.98
N ASN A 190 -4.11 11.10 -11.29
CA ASN A 190 -5.13 10.89 -12.33
C ASN A 190 -5.32 9.42 -12.73
N LYS A 191 -4.66 8.48 -12.06
CA LYS A 191 -4.84 7.03 -12.22
C LYS A 191 -5.65 6.48 -11.05
#